data_AF-A0A250XFH2-F1
#
_entry.id   AF-A0A250XFH2-F1
#
_cell.length_a   1.000
_cell.length_b   1.000
_cell.length_c   1.000
_cell.angle_alpha   90.00
_cell.angle_beta   90.00
_cell.angle_gamma   90.00
#
_symmetry.space_group_name_H-M   'P 1'
#
loop_
_entity.id
_entity.type
_entity.pdbx_description
1 polymer ?
#
loop_
_entity_poly.entity_id
_entity_poly.type
_entity_poly.pdbx_seq_one_letter_code
_entity_poly.pdbx_strand_id
1 'polypeptide(L)'
;MPHHKLNSEDEFYKVARSFPEVHLFFGYGERAQYADVEELMDALSPSLKAIQSRCAGAPFLAVYGGDKAVKERPDLGWLMKRIQDEYNCKLAAVQSAGEPDEHSDFCFVAKQQFETLKKMNSAGQEEEFQQVLYGGTRNGVPVGGARYYLGPEFIASTHGAAPLLKSVFVLGGGGIALEEIQYADQKGVTWVYVPSRARHEEAYRSRYGPVHEWVSGYVIAFLSLFHSFGGNPVC
;
A
#
# COMPACT_ATOMS: atom_id res chain seq x y z
N MET A 1 3.21 -23.70 -0.43
CA MET A 1 1.85 -23.99 0.08
C MET A 1 0.85 -23.50 -0.97
N PRO A 2 -0.33 -24.11 -1.14
CA PRO A 2 -1.28 -23.66 -2.14
C PRO A 2 -1.74 -22.21 -1.86
N HIS A 3 -1.79 -21.38 -2.90
CA HIS A 3 -2.34 -20.03 -2.85
C HIS A 3 -3.83 -20.08 -2.55
N HIS A 4 -4.27 -19.32 -1.54
CA HIS A 4 -5.68 -19.27 -1.18
C HIS A 4 -6.36 -18.13 -1.94
N LYS A 5 -7.06 -18.47 -3.02
CA LYS A 5 -7.90 -17.53 -3.75
C LYS A 5 -9.14 -17.19 -2.92
N LEU A 6 -9.31 -15.92 -2.61
CA LEU A 6 -10.45 -15.38 -1.88
C LEU A 6 -11.52 -14.93 -2.89
N ASN A 7 -12.74 -15.43 -2.72
CA ASN A 7 -13.80 -15.28 -3.70
C ASN A 7 -14.81 -14.19 -3.35
N SER A 8 -14.71 -13.59 -2.18
CA SER A 8 -15.60 -12.50 -1.72
C SER A 8 -14.87 -11.51 -0.82
N GLU A 9 -15.44 -10.30 -0.71
CA GLU A 9 -15.00 -9.27 0.24
C GLU A 9 -15.07 -9.80 1.68
N ASP A 10 -16.14 -10.52 2.02
CA ASP A 10 -16.32 -11.13 3.35
C ASP A 10 -15.21 -12.12 3.70
N GLU A 11 -14.79 -12.96 2.74
CA GLU A 11 -13.66 -13.87 2.94
C GLU A 11 -12.36 -13.10 3.16
N PHE A 12 -12.11 -12.05 2.37
CA PHE A 12 -10.95 -11.18 2.56
C PHE A 12 -10.92 -10.52 3.93
N TYR A 13 -12.05 -9.96 4.37
CA TYR A 13 -12.14 -9.34 5.70
C TYR A 13 -12.07 -10.36 6.84
N LYS A 14 -12.59 -11.57 6.66
CA LYS A 14 -12.44 -12.67 7.63
C LYS A 14 -10.98 -13.08 7.77
N VAL A 15 -10.26 -13.22 6.66
CA VAL A 15 -8.82 -13.50 6.66
C VAL A 15 -8.09 -12.38 7.37
N ALA A 16 -8.31 -11.12 6.99
CA ALA A 16 -7.67 -9.96 7.63
C ALA A 16 -7.87 -9.94 9.16
N ARG A 17 -9.08 -10.21 9.64
CA ARG A 17 -9.41 -10.30 11.07
C ARG A 17 -8.71 -11.44 11.83
N SER A 18 -8.22 -12.45 11.13
CA SER A 18 -7.53 -13.58 11.77
C SER A 18 -6.07 -13.27 12.13
N PHE A 19 -5.55 -12.12 11.69
CA PHE A 19 -4.19 -11.67 12.00
C PHE A 19 -4.18 -10.64 13.14
N PRO A 20 -3.15 -10.64 14.01
CA PRO A 20 -3.04 -9.66 15.10
C PRO A 20 -2.91 -8.22 14.61
N GLU A 21 -2.18 -8.01 13.51
CA GLU A 21 -2.04 -6.71 12.84
C GLU A 21 -2.11 -6.88 11.32
N VAL A 22 -2.72 -5.90 10.66
CA VAL A 22 -2.78 -5.78 9.20
C VAL A 22 -2.11 -4.48 8.79
N HIS A 23 -1.17 -4.56 7.85
CA HIS A 23 -0.44 -3.41 7.32
C HIS A 23 -0.55 -3.37 5.81
N LEU A 24 -0.75 -2.18 5.27
CA LEU A 24 -0.84 -1.93 3.84
C LEU A 24 0.48 -1.37 3.33
N PHE A 25 0.92 -1.83 2.17
CA PHE A 25 2.16 -1.39 1.55
C PHE A 25 1.89 -0.76 0.19
N PHE A 26 2.42 0.45 0.00
CA PHE A 26 2.46 1.18 -1.26
C PHE A 26 3.89 1.39 -1.71
N GLY A 27 4.10 1.50 -3.01
CA GLY A 27 5.44 1.60 -3.55
C GLY A 27 5.51 1.86 -5.04
N TYR A 28 6.69 1.66 -5.61
CA TYR A 28 6.88 1.73 -7.05
C TYR A 28 6.32 0.48 -7.73
N GLY A 29 5.59 0.69 -8.83
CA GLY A 29 5.24 -0.38 -9.77
C GLY A 29 6.33 -0.60 -10.82
N GLU A 30 6.01 -1.47 -11.78
CA GLU A 30 6.88 -1.95 -12.86
C GLU A 30 7.61 -0.84 -13.64
N ARG A 31 6.98 0.34 -13.79
CA ARG A 31 7.54 1.47 -14.56
C ARG A 31 8.74 2.14 -13.89
N ALA A 32 8.72 2.25 -12.55
CA ALA A 32 9.72 3.03 -11.82
C ALA A 32 10.79 2.14 -11.18
N GLN A 33 10.37 1.03 -10.57
CA GLN A 33 11.23 0.07 -9.85
C GLN A 33 12.08 0.69 -8.74
N TYR A 34 12.58 -0.14 -7.84
CA TYR A 34 13.52 0.25 -6.80
C TYR A 34 14.96 0.24 -7.34
N ALA A 35 15.70 1.33 -7.10
CA ALA A 35 17.11 1.40 -7.45
C ALA A 35 17.98 0.49 -6.56
N ASP A 36 17.64 0.41 -5.27
CA ASP A 36 18.33 -0.40 -4.26
C ASP A 36 17.30 -0.99 -3.30
N VAL A 37 17.11 -2.30 -3.38
CA VAL A 37 16.16 -3.04 -2.51
C VAL A 37 16.78 -3.31 -1.14
N GLU A 38 18.09 -3.51 -1.04
CA GLU A 38 18.74 -3.82 0.23
C GLU A 38 18.74 -2.58 1.13
N GLU A 39 19.07 -1.40 0.58
CA GLU A 39 18.98 -0.12 1.31
C GLU A 39 17.56 0.10 1.86
N LEU A 40 16.55 -0.21 1.06
CA LEU A 40 15.15 -0.09 1.46
C LEU A 40 14.76 -1.11 2.55
N MET A 41 15.24 -2.35 2.45
CA MET A 41 15.01 -3.39 3.46
C MET A 41 15.69 -3.03 4.80
N ASP A 42 16.90 -2.49 4.77
CA ASP A 42 17.61 -2.00 5.95
C ASP A 42 16.83 -0.86 6.63
N ALA A 43 16.32 0.10 5.83
CA ALA A 43 15.52 1.21 6.33
C ALA A 43 14.17 0.75 6.94
N LEU A 44 13.57 -0.32 6.39
CA LEU A 44 12.31 -0.89 6.89
C LEU A 44 12.50 -1.76 8.14
N SER A 45 13.68 -2.35 8.31
CA SER A 45 13.94 -3.37 9.33
C SER A 45 13.50 -2.98 10.74
N PRO A 46 13.77 -1.76 11.25
CA PRO A 46 13.33 -1.35 12.58
C PRO A 46 11.81 -1.42 12.76
N SER A 47 11.05 -0.94 11.78
CA SER A 47 9.58 -0.94 11.84
C SER A 47 9.01 -2.35 11.75
N LEU A 48 9.55 -3.19 10.87
CA LEU A 48 9.11 -4.59 10.71
C LEU A 48 9.42 -5.43 11.97
N LYS A 49 10.60 -5.26 12.58
CA LYS A 49 10.93 -5.87 13.87
C LYS A 49 10.01 -5.42 14.99
N ALA A 50 9.65 -4.14 15.02
CA ALA A 50 8.69 -3.62 15.99
C ALA A 50 7.29 -4.24 15.84
N ILE A 51 6.82 -4.46 14.60
CA ILE A 51 5.56 -5.19 14.33
C ILE A 51 5.66 -6.63 14.86
N GLN A 52 6.70 -7.37 14.50
CA GLN A 52 6.89 -8.76 14.97
C GLN A 52 6.88 -8.87 16.49
N SER A 53 7.51 -7.92 17.18
CA SER A 53 7.50 -7.85 18.64
C SER A 53 6.09 -7.66 19.20
N ARG A 54 5.26 -6.80 18.59
CA ARG A 54 3.86 -6.59 19.02
C ARG A 54 2.96 -7.78 18.71
N CYS A 55 3.21 -8.49 17.62
CA CYS A 55 2.51 -9.73 17.28
C CYS A 55 2.92 -10.93 18.13
N ALA A 56 3.86 -10.77 19.07
CA ALA A 56 4.32 -11.83 19.99
C ALA A 56 4.74 -13.13 19.26
N GLY A 57 5.36 -12.99 18.08
CA GLY A 57 5.79 -14.12 17.26
C GLY A 57 4.72 -14.72 16.35
N ALA A 58 3.45 -14.31 16.44
CA ALA A 58 2.45 -14.62 15.43
C ALA A 58 2.72 -13.82 14.13
N PRO A 59 2.36 -14.35 12.95
CA PRO A 59 2.52 -13.59 11.71
C PRO A 59 1.58 -12.38 11.67
N PHE A 60 2.02 -11.28 11.09
CA PHE A 60 1.13 -10.18 10.67
C PHE A 60 0.70 -10.36 9.21
N LEU A 61 -0.36 -9.66 8.79
CA LEU A 61 -0.78 -9.64 7.39
C LEU A 61 -0.24 -8.39 6.69
N ALA A 62 0.49 -8.57 5.60
CA ALA A 62 0.90 -7.50 4.70
C ALA A 62 0.00 -7.51 3.46
N VAL A 63 -0.70 -6.40 3.22
CA VAL A 63 -1.61 -6.20 2.09
C VAL A 63 -0.95 -5.29 1.05
N TYR A 64 -1.13 -5.61 -0.24
CA TYR A 64 -0.62 -4.80 -1.35
C TYR A 64 -1.44 -5.00 -2.64
N GLY A 65 -1.16 -4.21 -3.68
CA GLY A 65 -1.89 -4.23 -4.97
C GLY A 65 -1.69 -5.47 -5.85
N GLY A 66 -0.83 -6.40 -5.43
CA GLY A 66 -0.69 -7.70 -6.08
C GLY A 66 0.20 -7.74 -7.32
N ASP A 67 1.13 -6.80 -7.47
CA ASP A 67 2.20 -6.87 -8.47
C ASP A 67 2.99 -8.19 -8.35
N LYS A 68 3.46 -8.71 -9.50
CA LYS A 68 4.22 -9.96 -9.53
C LYS A 68 5.65 -9.75 -9.04
N ALA A 69 6.19 -10.73 -8.30
CA ALA A 69 7.57 -10.62 -7.85
C ALA A 69 8.56 -10.97 -8.97
N VAL A 70 9.24 -9.97 -9.53
CA VAL A 70 10.25 -10.17 -10.57
C VAL A 70 11.59 -9.57 -10.13
N LYS A 71 12.56 -10.44 -9.79
CA LYS A 71 13.85 -10.04 -9.23
C LYS A 71 14.62 -9.05 -10.11
N GLU A 72 14.61 -9.26 -11.41
CA GLU A 72 15.36 -8.46 -12.39
C GLU A 72 14.76 -7.06 -12.59
N ARG A 73 13.49 -6.89 -12.19
CA ARG A 73 12.68 -5.68 -12.31
C ARG A 73 12.04 -5.37 -10.96
N PRO A 74 12.85 -5.04 -9.93
CA PRO A 74 12.38 -5.02 -8.56
C PRO A 74 11.37 -3.89 -8.35
N ASP A 75 10.11 -4.23 -8.23
CA ASP A 75 9.01 -3.33 -7.87
C ASP A 75 8.43 -3.72 -6.50
N LEU A 76 7.25 -3.18 -6.16
CA LEU A 76 6.57 -3.51 -4.91
C LEU A 76 6.35 -5.02 -4.75
N GLY A 77 6.01 -5.75 -5.82
CA GLY A 77 5.82 -7.19 -5.76
C GLY A 77 7.08 -7.94 -5.32
N TRP A 78 8.23 -7.58 -5.90
CA TRP A 78 9.52 -8.15 -5.48
C TRP A 78 9.88 -7.80 -4.04
N LEU A 79 9.62 -6.56 -3.62
CA LEU A 79 9.88 -6.12 -2.25
C LEU A 79 8.99 -6.85 -1.24
N MET A 80 7.71 -7.04 -1.54
CA MET A 80 6.80 -7.78 -0.66
C MET A 80 7.25 -9.24 -0.47
N LYS A 81 7.73 -9.89 -1.54
CA LYS A 81 8.34 -11.21 -1.42
C LYS A 81 9.55 -11.20 -0.47
N ARG A 82 10.44 -10.21 -0.59
CA ARG A 82 11.59 -10.07 0.32
C ARG A 82 11.17 -9.87 1.77
N ILE A 83 10.14 -9.07 2.02
CA ILE A 83 9.57 -8.90 3.36
C ILE A 83 9.03 -10.23 3.89
N GLN A 84 8.35 -11.03 3.09
CA GLN A 84 7.84 -12.35 3.49
C GLN A 84 8.96 -13.37 3.75
N ASP A 85 10.04 -13.35 2.96
CA ASP A 85 11.18 -14.26 3.15
C ASP A 85 11.94 -13.96 4.46
N GLU A 86 12.04 -12.69 4.86
CA GLU A 86 12.87 -12.24 6.00
C GLU A 86 12.06 -12.04 7.29
N TYR A 87 10.77 -11.75 7.19
CA TYR A 87 9.92 -11.45 8.32
C TYR A 87 8.75 -12.43 8.39
N ASN A 88 8.41 -12.91 9.59
CA ASN A 88 7.22 -13.73 9.82
C ASN A 88 5.93 -12.93 9.51
N CYS A 89 5.53 -12.94 8.25
CA CYS A 89 4.30 -12.32 7.77
C CYS A 89 3.60 -13.21 6.73
N LYS A 90 2.36 -12.86 6.45
CA LYS A 90 1.58 -13.42 5.35
C LYS A 90 1.26 -12.33 4.34
N LEU A 91 1.29 -12.68 3.06
CA LEU A 91 0.99 -11.73 1.98
C LEU A 91 -0.45 -11.91 1.51
N ALA A 92 -1.18 -10.79 1.43
CA ALA A 92 -2.48 -10.72 0.77
C ALA A 92 -2.44 -9.72 -0.40
N ALA A 93 -2.50 -10.24 -1.62
CA ALA A 93 -2.64 -9.44 -2.82
C ALA A 93 -4.11 -9.07 -3.05
N VAL A 94 -4.38 -7.80 -3.36
CA VAL A 94 -5.68 -7.30 -3.81
C VAL A 94 -5.55 -6.88 -5.27
N GLN A 95 -6.09 -7.69 -6.17
CA GLN A 95 -5.95 -7.50 -7.61
C GLN A 95 -7.30 -7.17 -8.27
N SER A 96 -7.31 -6.20 -9.18
CA SER A 96 -8.49 -5.92 -10.01
C SER A 96 -8.56 -6.81 -11.26
N ALA A 97 -7.44 -7.41 -11.68
CA ALA A 97 -7.35 -8.35 -12.79
C ALA A 97 -6.09 -9.24 -12.66
N GLY A 98 -6.08 -10.36 -13.37
CA GLY A 98 -4.90 -11.24 -13.47
C GLY A 98 -5.00 -12.50 -12.62
N GLU A 99 -3.91 -13.27 -12.67
CA GLU A 99 -3.73 -14.47 -11.84
C GLU A 99 -2.92 -14.11 -10.58
N PRO A 100 -3.20 -14.79 -9.45
CA PRO A 100 -2.42 -14.65 -8.22
C PRO A 100 -0.93 -14.84 -8.48
N ASP A 101 -0.11 -14.01 -7.84
CA ASP A 101 1.33 -14.24 -7.79
C ASP A 101 1.64 -15.46 -6.89
N GLU A 102 2.64 -16.26 -7.27
CA GLU A 102 3.02 -17.49 -6.58
C GLU A 102 3.70 -17.27 -5.22
N HIS A 103 3.86 -16.02 -4.78
CA HIS A 103 4.39 -15.69 -3.47
C HIS A 103 3.31 -15.15 -2.52
N SER A 104 2.12 -14.82 -3.04
CA SER A 104 1.00 -14.38 -2.20
C SER A 104 0.36 -15.55 -1.47
N ASP A 105 0.25 -15.50 -0.14
CA ASP A 105 -0.48 -16.54 0.62
C ASP A 105 -1.99 -16.48 0.31
N PHE A 106 -2.51 -15.26 0.17
CA PHE A 106 -3.89 -14.97 -0.17
C PHE A 106 -3.96 -14.04 -1.38
N CYS A 107 -4.95 -14.27 -2.25
CA CYS A 107 -5.23 -13.36 -3.34
C CYS A 107 -6.73 -13.10 -3.42
N PHE A 108 -7.11 -11.85 -3.19
CA PHE A 108 -8.46 -11.38 -3.41
C PHE A 108 -8.55 -10.73 -4.79
N VAL A 109 -9.37 -11.32 -5.64
CA VAL A 109 -9.65 -10.78 -6.98
C VAL A 109 -10.97 -10.04 -6.95
N ALA A 110 -10.93 -8.74 -7.22
CA ALA A 110 -12.09 -7.86 -7.26
C ALA A 110 -12.98 -8.11 -8.50
N LYS A 111 -13.63 -9.29 -8.57
CA LYS A 111 -14.38 -9.77 -9.76
C LYS A 111 -15.45 -8.78 -10.24
N GLN A 112 -16.20 -8.16 -9.33
CA GLN A 112 -17.23 -7.19 -9.69
C GLN A 112 -16.64 -5.97 -10.41
N GLN A 113 -15.45 -5.56 -10.00
CA GLN A 113 -14.73 -4.47 -10.62
C GLN A 113 -14.18 -4.86 -11.98
N PHE A 114 -13.65 -6.08 -12.12
CA PHE A 114 -13.19 -6.59 -13.41
C PHE A 114 -14.28 -6.56 -14.49
N GLU A 115 -15.52 -6.96 -14.14
CA GLU A 115 -16.64 -6.90 -15.09
C GLU A 115 -17.07 -5.46 -15.42
N THR A 116 -16.96 -4.55 -14.46
CA THR A 116 -17.19 -3.11 -14.69
C THR A 116 -16.13 -2.52 -15.63
N LEU A 117 -14.87 -2.86 -15.38
CA LEU A 117 -13.72 -2.49 -16.20
C LEU A 117 -13.87 -2.98 -17.65
N LYS A 118 -14.30 -4.23 -17.86
CA LYS A 118 -14.59 -4.75 -19.22
C LYS A 118 -15.62 -3.90 -19.96
N LYS A 119 -16.69 -3.46 -19.29
CA LYS A 119 -17.72 -2.60 -19.89
C LYS A 119 -17.17 -1.23 -20.25
N MET A 120 -16.40 -0.59 -19.36
CA MET A 120 -15.74 0.69 -19.61
C MET A 120 -14.80 0.63 -20.82
N ASN A 121 -13.98 -0.42 -20.90
CA ASN A 121 -13.08 -0.64 -22.04
C ASN A 121 -13.87 -0.80 -23.34
N SER A 122 -14.98 -1.55 -23.31
CA SER A 122 -15.85 -1.75 -24.47
C SER A 122 -16.58 -0.47 -24.91
N ALA A 123 -16.73 0.50 -24.02
CA ALA A 123 -17.33 1.81 -24.27
C ALA A 123 -16.29 2.89 -24.69
N GLY A 124 -15.01 2.55 -24.84
CA GLY A 124 -13.95 3.48 -25.21
C GLY A 124 -13.50 4.43 -24.09
N GLN A 125 -13.78 4.10 -22.83
CA GLN A 125 -13.40 4.90 -21.66
C GLN A 125 -12.02 4.49 -21.12
N GLU A 126 -10.99 4.59 -21.96
CA GLU A 126 -9.66 4.01 -21.66
C GLU A 126 -8.97 4.65 -20.46
N GLU A 127 -9.05 5.98 -20.30
CA GLU A 127 -8.44 6.68 -19.16
C GLU A 127 -9.07 6.26 -17.82
N GLU A 128 -10.41 6.22 -17.78
CA GLU A 128 -11.18 5.78 -16.62
C GLU A 128 -10.91 4.31 -16.29
N PHE A 129 -10.78 3.47 -17.32
CA PHE A 129 -10.40 2.07 -17.18
C PHE A 129 -9.03 1.91 -16.53
N GLN A 130 -8.00 2.62 -17.01
CA GLN A 130 -6.64 2.49 -16.47
C GLN A 130 -6.58 2.96 -15.01
N GLN A 131 -7.25 4.06 -14.66
CA GLN A 131 -7.30 4.54 -13.27
C GLN A 131 -7.96 3.50 -12.35
N VAL A 132 -9.15 3.00 -12.71
CA VAL A 132 -9.86 2.00 -11.89
C VAL A 132 -9.11 0.66 -11.85
N LEU A 133 -8.34 0.31 -12.88
CA LEU A 133 -7.57 -0.93 -12.90
C LEU A 133 -6.43 -0.92 -11.88
N TYR A 134 -5.73 0.21 -11.73
CA TYR A 134 -4.52 0.28 -10.89
C TYR A 134 -4.77 0.83 -9.48
N GLY A 135 -5.92 1.42 -9.18
CA GLY A 135 -6.25 1.90 -7.82
C GLY A 135 -6.35 3.43 -7.72
N GLY A 136 -5.98 3.98 -6.58
CA GLY A 136 -6.06 5.44 -6.36
C GLY A 136 -7.43 5.90 -5.90
N THR A 137 -7.74 7.17 -6.17
CA THR A 137 -9.00 7.79 -5.77
C THR A 137 -9.69 8.48 -6.94
N ARG A 138 -11.03 8.51 -6.90
CA ARG A 138 -11.86 9.25 -7.84
C ARG A 138 -12.92 10.02 -7.08
N ASN A 139 -12.99 11.32 -7.30
CA ASN A 139 -13.90 12.22 -6.57
C ASN A 139 -13.75 12.07 -5.04
N GLY A 140 -12.52 11.86 -4.56
CA GLY A 140 -12.22 11.65 -3.13
C GLY A 140 -12.61 10.28 -2.57
N VAL A 141 -12.93 9.30 -3.43
CA VAL A 141 -13.32 7.93 -3.02
C VAL A 141 -12.33 6.91 -3.61
N PRO A 142 -11.84 5.93 -2.82
CA PRO A 142 -10.96 4.89 -3.34
C PRO A 142 -11.60 4.05 -4.45
N VAL A 143 -10.83 3.75 -5.49
CA VAL A 143 -11.22 2.89 -6.62
C VAL A 143 -10.21 1.76 -6.79
N GLY A 144 -10.39 0.87 -7.77
CA GLY A 144 -9.54 -0.31 -7.93
C GLY A 144 -9.48 -1.20 -6.70
N GLY A 145 -8.32 -1.81 -6.50
CA GLY A 145 -7.96 -2.52 -5.27
C GLY A 145 -8.09 -1.64 -4.01
N ALA A 146 -7.87 -0.32 -4.15
CA ALA A 146 -7.92 0.64 -3.05
C ALA A 146 -9.26 0.68 -2.33
N ARG A 147 -10.36 0.42 -3.05
CA ARG A 147 -11.69 0.29 -2.45
C ARG A 147 -11.74 -0.74 -1.31
N TYR A 148 -10.93 -1.80 -1.39
CA TYR A 148 -11.00 -2.92 -0.45
C TYR A 148 -10.07 -2.74 0.74
N TYR A 149 -8.86 -2.22 0.54
CA TYR A 149 -7.88 -2.02 1.61
C TYR A 149 -7.87 -0.59 2.20
N LEU A 150 -8.53 0.39 1.55
CA LEU A 150 -8.86 1.71 2.11
C LEU A 150 -10.37 1.91 2.33
N GLY A 151 -11.15 0.83 2.21
CA GLY A 151 -12.59 0.84 2.48
C GLY A 151 -12.92 0.99 3.97
N PRO A 152 -14.16 1.37 4.32
CA PRO A 152 -14.58 1.60 5.71
C PRO A 152 -14.23 0.45 6.66
N GLU A 153 -14.34 -0.80 6.22
CA GLU A 153 -14.01 -1.99 7.01
C GLU A 153 -12.53 -2.04 7.41
N PHE A 154 -11.64 -1.50 6.58
CA PHE A 154 -10.21 -1.44 6.87
C PHE A 154 -9.84 -0.22 7.71
N ILE A 155 -10.33 0.96 7.35
CA ILE A 155 -9.83 2.23 7.93
C ILE A 155 -10.72 2.83 9.02
N ALA A 156 -11.99 2.41 9.13
CA ALA A 156 -12.93 2.96 10.08
C ALA A 156 -13.36 1.90 11.11
N SER A 157 -13.80 2.39 12.28
CA SER A 157 -14.44 1.51 13.27
C SER A 157 -15.86 1.19 12.81
N THR A 158 -16.06 0.02 12.22
CA THR A 158 -17.38 -0.45 11.79
C THR A 158 -18.00 -1.34 12.87
N HIS A 159 -19.26 -1.10 13.24
CA HIS A 159 -20.03 -1.95 14.16
C HIS A 159 -19.36 -2.19 15.54
N GLY A 160 -18.65 -1.19 16.06
CA GLY A 160 -17.96 -1.28 17.35
C GLY A 160 -16.67 -2.09 17.32
N ALA A 161 -16.26 -2.62 16.17
CA ALA A 161 -14.95 -3.20 15.97
C ALA A 161 -13.91 -2.10 15.65
N ALA A 162 -12.68 -2.30 16.12
CA ALA A 162 -11.55 -1.45 15.71
C ALA A 162 -11.28 -1.60 14.20
N PRO A 163 -10.67 -0.58 13.55
CA PRO A 163 -10.24 -0.69 12.16
C PRO A 163 -9.28 -1.88 11.97
N LEU A 164 -9.38 -2.57 10.83
CA LEU A 164 -8.46 -3.69 10.53
C LEU A 164 -7.05 -3.17 10.23
N LEU A 165 -6.96 -2.06 9.51
CA LEU A 165 -5.70 -1.49 9.08
C LEU A 165 -4.99 -0.79 10.24
N LYS A 166 -3.83 -1.31 10.62
CA LYS A 166 -3.03 -0.74 11.70
C LYS A 166 -2.12 0.39 11.23
N SER A 167 -1.50 0.22 10.07
CA SER A 167 -0.71 1.28 9.44
C SER A 167 -0.53 1.08 7.94
N VAL A 168 -0.15 2.16 7.25
CA VAL A 168 0.30 2.15 5.86
C VAL A 168 1.81 2.38 5.81
N PHE A 169 2.52 1.58 5.02
CA PHE A 169 3.91 1.79 4.66
C PHE A 169 3.98 2.32 3.24
N VAL A 170 4.65 3.45 3.05
CA VAL A 170 4.79 4.09 1.74
C VAL A 170 6.26 4.16 1.38
N LEU A 171 6.61 3.41 0.35
CA LEU A 171 7.99 3.04 0.03
C LEU A 171 8.36 3.66 -1.32
N GLY A 172 8.60 4.97 -1.29
CA GLY A 172 8.55 5.80 -2.50
C GLY A 172 7.12 5.87 -3.04
N GLY A 173 6.95 5.59 -4.33
CA GLY A 173 5.64 5.48 -4.97
C GLY A 173 5.34 6.54 -6.02
N GLY A 174 4.44 6.17 -6.94
CA GLY A 174 3.97 7.01 -8.04
C GLY A 174 2.71 7.81 -7.69
N GLY A 175 2.03 8.32 -8.73
CA GLY A 175 0.81 9.12 -8.58
C GLY A 175 -0.33 8.39 -7.84
N ILE A 176 -0.52 7.09 -8.12
CA ILE A 176 -1.53 6.28 -7.44
C ILE A 176 -1.23 6.15 -5.95
N ALA A 177 0.00 5.80 -5.60
CA ALA A 177 0.43 5.72 -4.21
C ALA A 177 0.26 7.06 -3.49
N LEU A 178 0.48 8.20 -4.18
CA LEU A 178 0.23 9.53 -3.66
C LEU A 178 -1.26 9.76 -3.37
N GLU A 179 -2.16 9.42 -4.28
CA GLU A 179 -3.60 9.54 -4.07
C GLU A 179 -4.07 8.69 -2.87
N GLU A 180 -3.57 7.46 -2.78
CA GLU A 180 -3.95 6.51 -1.72
C GLU A 180 -3.43 6.94 -0.34
N ILE A 181 -2.19 7.44 -0.24
CA ILE A 181 -1.67 7.94 1.03
C ILE A 181 -2.35 9.23 1.46
N GLN A 182 -2.66 10.14 0.52
CA GLN A 182 -3.42 11.36 0.84
C GLN A 182 -4.80 11.01 1.38
N TYR A 183 -5.45 9.99 0.82
CA TYR A 183 -6.71 9.50 1.36
C TYR A 183 -6.55 8.90 2.76
N ALA A 184 -5.55 8.04 2.97
CA ALA A 184 -5.28 7.43 4.27
C ALA A 184 -4.98 8.49 5.35
N ASP A 185 -4.17 9.51 5.02
CA ASP A 185 -3.85 10.65 5.88
C ASP A 185 -5.10 11.45 6.26
N GLN A 186 -5.95 11.79 5.29
CA GLN A 186 -7.23 12.48 5.52
C GLN A 186 -8.18 11.69 6.44
N LYS A 187 -8.04 10.36 6.48
CA LYS A 187 -8.83 9.47 7.34
C LYS A 187 -8.17 9.20 8.69
N GLY A 188 -7.02 9.83 8.98
CA GLY A 188 -6.29 9.67 10.23
C GLY A 188 -5.63 8.30 10.39
N VAL A 189 -5.41 7.58 9.28
CA VAL A 189 -4.69 6.31 9.30
C VAL A 189 -3.22 6.59 9.57
N THR A 190 -2.63 5.85 10.51
CA THR A 190 -1.19 5.96 10.78
C THR A 190 -0.39 5.49 9.57
N TRP A 191 0.62 6.25 9.16
CA TRP A 191 1.48 5.88 8.06
C TRP A 191 2.97 6.10 8.36
N VAL A 192 3.81 5.34 7.67
CA VAL A 192 5.27 5.43 7.70
C VAL A 192 5.73 5.63 6.27
N TYR A 193 6.46 6.71 6.04
CA TYR A 193 7.12 6.95 4.76
C TYR A 193 8.59 6.56 4.85
N VAL A 194 9.04 5.72 3.92
CA VAL A 194 10.45 5.37 3.76
C VAL A 194 10.88 5.91 2.39
N PRO A 195 11.76 6.92 2.34
CA PRO A 195 12.29 7.41 1.07
C PRO A 195 13.03 6.28 0.35
N SER A 196 12.67 6.04 -0.91
CA SER A 196 13.33 5.06 -1.77
C SER A 196 13.57 5.67 -3.13
N ARG A 197 14.72 5.41 -3.74
CA ARG A 197 15.02 5.93 -5.07
C ARG A 197 14.36 5.09 -6.17
N ALA A 198 13.77 5.76 -7.15
CA ALA A 198 13.33 5.11 -8.37
C ALA A 198 14.56 4.66 -9.20
N ARG A 199 14.51 3.47 -9.77
CA ARG A 199 15.53 3.01 -10.74
C ARG A 199 15.41 3.78 -12.05
N HIS A 200 14.17 4.04 -12.46
CA HIS A 200 13.78 4.77 -13.66
C HIS A 200 13.17 6.11 -13.27
N GLU A 201 14.04 7.09 -12.95
CA GLU A 201 13.63 8.42 -12.47
C GLU A 201 12.77 9.18 -13.50
N GLU A 202 12.93 8.87 -14.80
CA GLU A 202 12.15 9.42 -15.90
C GLU A 202 10.65 9.11 -15.82
N ALA A 203 10.26 8.04 -15.11
CA ALA A 203 8.86 7.65 -14.95
C ALA A 203 8.03 8.74 -14.23
N TYR A 204 8.67 9.51 -13.35
CA TYR A 204 8.04 10.60 -12.60
C TYR A 204 8.80 11.93 -12.70
N ARG A 205 9.91 11.98 -13.45
CA ARG A 205 10.84 13.12 -13.48
C ARG A 205 11.32 13.52 -12.08
N SER A 206 11.45 12.53 -11.20
CA SER A 206 11.72 12.72 -9.78
C SER A 206 12.47 11.51 -9.24
N ARG A 207 13.58 11.76 -8.53
CA ARG A 207 14.43 10.70 -7.96
C ARG A 207 13.71 9.84 -6.93
N TYR A 208 12.77 10.43 -6.19
CA TYR A 208 12.02 9.76 -5.11
C TYR A 208 10.51 9.69 -5.40
N GLY A 209 10.07 10.19 -6.56
CA GLY A 209 8.67 10.15 -6.98
C GLY A 209 7.78 11.17 -6.26
N PRO A 210 6.51 11.30 -6.70
CA PRO A 210 5.58 12.33 -6.26
C PRO A 210 5.18 12.23 -4.78
N VAL A 211 5.20 11.03 -4.19
CA VAL A 211 4.97 10.85 -2.75
C VAL A 211 6.00 11.64 -1.94
N HIS A 212 7.28 11.59 -2.34
CA HIS A 212 8.35 12.28 -1.63
C HIS A 212 8.15 13.79 -1.60
N GLU A 213 7.74 14.35 -2.73
CA GLU A 213 7.49 15.79 -2.88
C GLU A 213 6.37 16.25 -1.94
N TRP A 214 5.30 15.46 -1.86
CA TRP A 214 4.20 15.72 -0.94
C TRP A 214 4.62 15.63 0.53
N VAL A 215 5.30 14.55 0.94
CA VAL A 215 5.76 14.37 2.32
C VAL A 215 6.77 15.45 2.72
N SER A 216 7.68 15.82 1.83
CA SER A 216 8.68 16.87 2.09
C SER A 216 8.02 18.23 2.32
N GLY A 217 6.98 18.57 1.55
CA GLY A 217 6.17 19.76 1.79
C GLY A 217 5.45 19.73 3.15
N TYR A 218 4.98 18.56 3.56
CA TYR A 218 4.31 18.35 4.85
C TYR A 218 5.23 18.65 6.04
N VAL A 219 6.47 18.14 6.00
CA VAL A 219 7.47 18.36 7.06
C VAL A 219 7.84 19.85 7.18
N ILE A 220 8.01 20.54 6.04
CA ILE A 220 8.34 21.98 6.02
C ILE A 220 7.20 22.80 6.63
N ALA A 221 5.94 22.48 6.30
CA ALA A 221 4.78 23.16 6.85
C ALA A 221 4.68 22.98 8.37
N PHE A 222 4.92 21.76 8.87
CA PHE A 222 4.91 21.48 10.30
C PHE A 222 5.98 22.30 11.03
N LEU A 223 7.24 22.28 10.56
CA LEU A 223 8.32 23.06 11.17
C LEU A 223 8.06 24.58 11.14
N SER A 224 7.41 25.07 10.08
CA SER A 224 7.08 26.49 9.91
C SER A 224 5.97 26.97 10.87
N LEU A 225 5.00 26.10 11.20
CA LEU A 225 4.01 26.38 12.25
C LEU A 225 4.67 26.48 13.63
N PHE A 226 5.62 25.60 13.96
CA PHE A 226 6.32 25.66 15.26
C PHE A 226 7.17 26.93 15.42
N HIS A 227 7.77 27.46 14.34
CA HIS A 227 8.50 28.72 14.40
C HIS A 227 7.57 29.95 14.51
N SER A 228 6.31 29.83 14.09
CA SER A 228 5.34 30.95 14.17
C SER A 228 4.66 31.05 15.54
N PHE A 229 4.66 29.98 16.33
CA PHE A 229 4.14 29.96 17.71
C PHE A 229 5.27 29.98 18.73
N GLY A 230 6.11 31.02 18.68
CA GLY A 230 7.26 31.25 19.57
C GLY A 230 6.92 31.35 21.07
N GLY A 231 6.47 30.24 21.67
CA GLY A 231 6.50 30.00 23.10
C GLY A 231 7.84 29.37 23.46
N ASN A 232 8.62 30.07 24.29
CA ASN A 232 9.84 29.54 24.87
C ASN A 232 9.60 28.13 25.46
N PRO A 233 10.43 27.12 25.13
CA PRO A 233 10.35 25.83 25.79
C PRO A 233 10.74 26.00 27.26
N VAL A 234 9.78 25.78 28.16
CA VAL A 234 10.06 25.54 29.58
C VAL A 234 10.65 24.14 29.66
N CYS A 235 11.91 24.06 30.08
CA CYS A 235 12.65 22.82 30.35
C CYS A 235 12.03 22.05 31.52
#